data_AF-A0A2H0N695-F1
#
_entry.id   AF-A0A2H0N695-F1
#
_cell.length_a   1.000
_cell.length_b   1.000
_cell.length_c   1.000
_cell.angle_alpha   90.00
_cell.angle_beta   90.00
_cell.angle_gamma   90.00
#
_symmetry.space_group_name_H-M   'P 1'
#
loop_
_entity.id
_entity.type
_entity.pdbx_description
1 polymer ?
#
loop_
_entity_poly.entity_id
_entity_poly.type
_entity_poly.pdbx_seq_one_letter_code
_entity_poly.pdbx_strand_id
1 'polypeptide(L)'
;MAKKKHSKKLPKTLPVNFVNRLESIYGRTLKEEILKTFVDKPTTFRVNTLRADRSKILEVLREHHFSVEKVGWYEDAFILKNKSKRELTDLDIYKEGFIYIQSLASMVPPLVLNPVPGDKVLDLTAAPGSKTSQMAAFMKKNGELVANDLNKVRFFRLKANMEILGVSEPFEGWDFHLRMEDASVLTTEYAEYFDKVLLDVPCSGEARFIEGYPKSYGYWSEKKIKALGYRQQKILFSGWSALKKGGSMVYSTCTLAPEENEVRISKFLDRVGEEAMIESISVKGLKVAKPVMEWKEKKLHKEVAKTLRILPTNQIEGFFVAKITKR
;
A
#
# COMPACT_ATOMS: atom_id res chain seq x y z
N MET A 1 -37.40 -14.12 19.77
CA MET A 1 -37.42 -14.27 18.30
C MET A 1 -36.01 -14.04 17.73
N ALA A 2 -35.30 -15.12 17.41
CA ALA A 2 -33.97 -15.03 16.81
C ALA A 2 -34.09 -14.58 15.34
N LYS A 3 -33.55 -13.41 14.99
CA LYS A 3 -33.44 -12.95 13.60
C LYS A 3 -32.59 -13.96 12.82
N LYS A 4 -33.22 -14.73 11.93
CA LYS A 4 -32.53 -15.54 10.91
C LYS A 4 -31.57 -14.62 10.16
N LYS A 5 -30.25 -14.75 10.39
CA LYS A 5 -29.23 -14.15 9.54
C LYS A 5 -29.38 -14.83 8.17
N HIS A 6 -30.04 -14.17 7.22
CA HIS A 6 -29.94 -14.55 5.82
C HIS A 6 -28.47 -14.47 5.42
N SER A 7 -27.79 -15.61 5.32
CA SER A 7 -26.44 -15.66 4.75
C SER A 7 -26.58 -15.26 3.28
N LYS A 8 -26.27 -14.01 2.96
CA LYS A 8 -26.30 -13.51 1.58
C LYS A 8 -25.36 -14.40 0.77
N LYS A 9 -25.91 -15.16 -0.19
CA LYS A 9 -25.14 -16.07 -1.03
C LYS A 9 -24.12 -15.22 -1.80
N LEU A 10 -22.83 -15.54 -1.66
CA LEU A 10 -21.76 -14.79 -2.33
C LEU A 10 -21.84 -15.02 -3.85
N PRO A 11 -21.51 -14.03 -4.68
CA PRO A 11 -21.51 -14.16 -6.13
C PRO A 11 -20.48 -15.19 -6.61
N LYS A 12 -20.80 -15.96 -7.65
CA LYS A 12 -19.91 -16.99 -8.21
C LYS A 12 -18.83 -16.42 -9.14
N THR A 13 -19.09 -15.28 -9.77
CA THR A 13 -18.19 -14.58 -10.69
C THR A 13 -17.92 -13.16 -10.18
N LEU A 14 -16.98 -12.45 -10.80
CA LEU A 14 -16.76 -11.04 -10.53
C LEU A 14 -18.08 -10.25 -10.71
N PRO A 15 -18.40 -9.28 -9.83
CA PRO A 15 -19.65 -8.52 -9.92
C PRO A 15 -19.79 -7.81 -11.27
N VAL A 16 -20.94 -7.90 -11.93
CA VAL A 16 -21.17 -7.27 -13.26
C VAL A 16 -20.90 -5.76 -13.23
N ASN A 17 -21.36 -5.07 -12.18
CA ASN A 17 -21.10 -3.63 -12.03
C ASN A 17 -19.60 -3.33 -11.87
N PHE A 18 -18.83 -4.22 -11.26
CA PHE A 18 -17.38 -4.06 -11.16
C PHE A 18 -16.74 -4.16 -12.55
N VAL A 19 -17.11 -5.19 -13.33
CA VAL A 19 -16.61 -5.38 -14.71
C VAL A 19 -16.94 -4.19 -15.60
N ASN A 20 -18.18 -3.68 -15.56
CA ASN A 20 -18.59 -2.51 -16.33
C ASN A 20 -17.77 -1.27 -15.97
N ARG A 21 -17.45 -1.09 -14.68
CA ARG A 21 -16.63 0.03 -14.21
C ARG A 21 -15.19 -0.04 -14.73
N LEU A 22 -14.61 -1.24 -14.88
CA LEU A 22 -13.28 -1.38 -15.49
C LEU A 22 -13.25 -0.84 -16.92
N GLU A 23 -14.32 -1.05 -17.69
CA GLU A 23 -14.44 -0.48 -19.04
C GLU A 23 -14.44 1.05 -19.00
N SER A 24 -15.18 1.66 -18.06
CA SER A 24 -15.21 3.11 -17.89
C SER A 24 -13.86 3.69 -17.46
N ILE A 25 -13.04 2.93 -16.74
CA ILE A 25 -11.74 3.39 -16.22
C ILE A 25 -10.63 3.22 -17.25
N TYR A 26 -10.57 2.08 -17.93
CA TYR A 26 -9.44 1.68 -18.76
C TYR A 26 -9.76 1.58 -20.25
N GLY A 27 -11.04 1.68 -20.63
CA GLY A 27 -11.50 1.38 -21.98
C GLY A 27 -11.62 -0.11 -22.25
N ARG A 28 -12.27 -0.46 -23.37
CA ARG A 28 -12.64 -1.84 -23.71
C ARG A 28 -11.44 -2.78 -23.85
N THR A 29 -10.39 -2.36 -24.55
CA THR A 29 -9.21 -3.20 -24.83
C THR A 29 -8.46 -3.56 -23.54
N LEU A 30 -8.08 -2.56 -22.74
CA LEU A 30 -7.35 -2.79 -21.49
C LEU A 30 -8.19 -3.53 -20.44
N LYS A 31 -9.52 -3.34 -20.43
CA LYS A 31 -10.42 -4.12 -19.57
C LYS A 31 -10.22 -5.63 -19.78
N GLU A 32 -10.18 -6.09 -21.02
CA GLU A 32 -10.04 -7.52 -21.33
C GLU A 32 -8.69 -8.09 -20.86
N GLU A 33 -7.63 -7.30 -20.94
CA GLU A 33 -6.32 -7.67 -20.39
C GLU A 33 -6.34 -7.71 -18.85
N ILE A 34 -6.90 -6.68 -18.22
CA ILE A 34 -6.99 -6.56 -16.75
C ILE A 34 -7.82 -7.69 -16.15
N LEU A 35 -8.92 -8.09 -16.79
CA LEU A 35 -9.77 -9.19 -16.30
C LEU A 35 -9.00 -10.49 -16.14
N LYS A 36 -8.08 -10.79 -17.07
CA LYS A 36 -7.21 -11.98 -17.02
C LYS A 36 -6.23 -11.98 -15.84
N THR A 37 -6.07 -10.84 -15.17
CA THR A 37 -5.14 -10.70 -14.04
C THR A 37 -5.78 -10.94 -12.68
N PHE A 38 -7.10 -11.11 -12.56
CA PHE A 38 -7.76 -11.45 -11.29
C PHE A 38 -7.58 -12.92 -10.93
N VAL A 39 -6.32 -13.36 -10.89
CA VAL A 39 -5.86 -14.68 -10.53
C VAL A 39 -5.06 -14.61 -9.24
N ASP A 40 -4.82 -15.76 -8.60
CA ASP A 40 -3.90 -15.82 -7.48
C ASP A 40 -2.49 -15.41 -7.94
N LYS A 41 -1.85 -14.52 -7.18
CA LYS A 41 -0.55 -13.95 -7.53
C LYS A 41 0.58 -14.83 -7.00
N PRO A 42 1.75 -14.87 -7.67
CA PRO A 42 2.90 -15.58 -7.12
C PRO A 42 3.29 -15.01 -5.76
N THR A 43 3.88 -15.86 -4.91
CA THR A 43 4.41 -15.40 -3.63
C THR A 43 5.60 -14.50 -3.88
N THR A 44 5.56 -13.31 -3.30
CA THR A 44 6.62 -12.31 -3.40
C THR A 44 7.08 -11.91 -2.01
N PHE A 45 8.36 -11.61 -1.88
CA PHE A 45 8.97 -11.25 -0.62
C PHE A 45 10.08 -10.22 -0.82
N ARG A 46 10.44 -9.57 0.28
CA ARG A 46 11.54 -8.61 0.34
C ARG A 46 12.55 -9.05 1.39
N VAL A 47 13.84 -8.89 1.10
CA VAL A 47 14.91 -9.02 2.09
C VAL A 47 14.84 -7.87 3.10
N ASN A 48 14.90 -8.21 4.38
CA ASN A 48 14.99 -7.24 5.46
C ASN A 48 16.46 -6.85 5.69
N THR A 49 16.91 -5.80 5.03
CA THR A 49 18.29 -5.29 5.11
C THR A 49 18.68 -4.73 6.47
N LEU A 50 17.74 -4.62 7.42
CA LEU A 50 18.06 -4.34 8.83
C LEU A 50 18.67 -5.55 9.55
N ARG A 51 18.39 -6.76 9.08
CA ARG A 51 18.76 -8.01 9.78
C ARG A 51 19.67 -8.92 8.97
N ALA A 52 19.64 -8.84 7.64
CA ALA A 52 20.37 -9.78 6.82
C ALA A 52 20.89 -9.19 5.52
N ASP A 53 22.03 -9.74 5.07
CA ASP A 53 22.59 -9.47 3.76
C ASP A 53 21.85 -10.28 2.68
N ARG A 54 21.54 -9.61 1.57
CA ARG A 54 20.86 -10.22 0.42
C ARG A 54 21.58 -11.46 -0.12
N SER A 55 22.92 -11.43 -0.21
CA SER A 55 23.72 -12.55 -0.71
C SER A 55 23.54 -13.81 0.13
N LYS A 56 23.57 -13.67 1.47
CA LYS A 56 23.35 -14.77 2.42
C LYS A 56 21.95 -15.35 2.31
N ILE A 57 20.93 -14.50 2.16
CA ILE A 57 19.55 -14.98 1.96
C ILE A 57 19.41 -15.79 0.66
N LEU A 58 20.04 -15.32 -0.42
CA LEU A 58 20.03 -16.05 -1.68
C LEU A 58 20.81 -17.37 -1.60
N GLU A 59 21.84 -17.47 -0.77
CA GLU A 59 22.56 -18.71 -0.49
C GLU A 59 21.70 -19.73 0.23
N VAL A 60 21.09 -19.34 1.36
CA VAL A 60 20.16 -20.19 2.10
C VAL A 60 19.03 -20.69 1.21
N LEU A 61 18.43 -19.81 0.39
CA LEU A 61 17.40 -20.22 -0.56
C LEU A 61 17.90 -21.27 -1.56
N ARG A 62 19.13 -21.14 -2.09
CA ARG A 62 19.71 -22.14 -3.00
C ARG A 62 19.96 -23.48 -2.31
N GLU A 63 20.48 -23.46 -1.08
CA GLU A 63 20.72 -24.67 -0.27
C GLU A 63 19.42 -25.45 -0.02
N HIS A 64 18.32 -24.75 0.22
CA HIS A 64 16.99 -25.35 0.37
C HIS A 64 16.24 -25.57 -0.97
N HIS A 65 16.92 -25.45 -2.11
CA HIS A 65 16.38 -25.66 -3.46
C HIS A 65 15.20 -24.75 -3.86
N PHE A 66 15.19 -23.52 -3.34
CA PHE A 66 14.27 -22.47 -3.79
C PHE A 66 14.83 -21.78 -5.04
N SER A 67 13.97 -21.60 -6.03
CA SER A 67 14.21 -20.78 -7.22
C SER A 67 13.43 -19.48 -7.09
N VAL A 68 14.13 -18.36 -7.19
CA VAL A 68 13.57 -17.03 -7.08
C VAL A 68 13.99 -16.16 -8.26
N GLU A 69 13.09 -15.30 -8.70
CA GLU A 69 13.32 -14.31 -9.74
C GLU A 69 13.47 -12.93 -9.11
N LYS A 70 14.53 -12.20 -9.47
CA LYS A 70 14.76 -10.84 -8.97
C LYS A 70 13.79 -9.86 -9.63
N VAL A 71 13.24 -8.94 -8.84
CA VAL A 71 12.40 -7.85 -9.34
C VAL A 71 13.30 -6.74 -9.89
N GLY A 72 13.15 -6.42 -11.18
CA GLY A 72 14.06 -5.50 -11.87
C GLY A 72 14.08 -4.05 -11.34
N TRP A 73 13.02 -3.62 -10.65
CA TRP A 73 12.85 -2.26 -10.15
C TRP A 73 12.99 -2.12 -8.64
N TYR A 74 13.22 -3.22 -7.93
CA TYR A 74 13.52 -3.17 -6.50
C TYR A 74 14.48 -4.30 -6.12
N GLU A 75 15.68 -3.90 -5.74
CA GLU A 75 16.81 -4.81 -5.60
C GLU A 75 16.68 -5.84 -4.48
N ASP A 76 15.91 -5.55 -3.44
CA ASP A 76 15.63 -6.45 -2.31
C ASP A 76 14.38 -7.32 -2.51
N ALA A 77 13.68 -7.18 -3.65
CA ALA A 77 12.44 -7.89 -3.91
C ALA A 77 12.62 -9.07 -4.86
N PHE A 78 11.91 -10.16 -4.53
CA PHE A 78 12.00 -11.44 -5.23
C PHE A 78 10.64 -12.10 -5.41
N ILE A 79 10.50 -12.86 -6.49
CA ILE A 79 9.32 -13.67 -6.83
C ILE A 79 9.67 -15.13 -6.69
N LEU A 80 8.91 -15.88 -5.89
CA LEU A 80 9.09 -17.32 -5.73
C LEU A 80 8.57 -18.09 -6.95
N LYS A 81 9.37 -19.01 -7.51
CA LYS A 81 9.07 -19.67 -8.80
C LYS A 81 8.66 -21.13 -8.70
N ASN A 82 9.20 -21.88 -7.74
CA ASN A 82 9.09 -23.34 -7.74
C ASN A 82 8.55 -23.96 -6.44
N LYS A 83 8.34 -23.18 -5.38
CA LYS A 83 7.88 -23.66 -4.06
C LYS A 83 6.63 -22.93 -3.60
N SER A 84 5.94 -23.50 -2.61
CA SER A 84 4.77 -22.88 -2.02
C SER A 84 5.14 -21.78 -1.02
N LYS A 85 4.18 -20.89 -0.75
CA LYS A 85 4.28 -19.91 0.34
C LYS A 85 4.59 -20.57 1.68
N ARG A 86 3.96 -21.72 1.94
CA ARG A 86 4.10 -22.45 3.22
C ARG A 86 5.54 -22.91 3.42
N GLU A 87 6.13 -23.54 2.41
CA GLU A 87 7.54 -23.97 2.46
C GLU A 87 8.48 -22.80 2.73
N LEU A 88 8.24 -21.62 2.12
CA LEU A 88 9.04 -20.43 2.38
C LEU A 88 8.90 -19.94 3.83
N THR A 89 7.67 -19.96 4.38
CA THR A 89 7.42 -19.51 5.76
C THR A 89 7.89 -20.50 6.83
N ASP A 90 8.16 -21.74 6.46
CA ASP A 90 8.69 -22.77 7.36
C ASP A 90 10.22 -22.65 7.55
N LEU A 91 10.91 -21.85 6.73
CA LEU A 91 12.34 -21.55 6.88
C LEU A 91 12.61 -20.54 8.01
N ASP A 92 13.77 -20.67 8.64
CA ASP A 92 14.16 -19.79 9.75
C ASP A 92 14.43 -18.35 9.29
N ILE A 93 14.89 -18.15 8.04
CA ILE A 93 15.02 -16.81 7.45
C ILE A 93 13.70 -16.02 7.43
N TYR A 94 12.55 -16.69 7.38
CA TYR A 94 11.24 -16.04 7.51
C TYR A 94 10.87 -15.82 8.98
N LYS A 95 11.02 -16.85 9.82
CA LYS A 95 10.65 -16.79 11.24
C LYS A 95 11.45 -15.76 12.03
N GLU A 96 12.73 -15.59 11.68
CA GLU A 96 13.66 -14.63 12.31
C GLU A 96 13.59 -13.23 11.68
N GLY A 97 12.67 -13.03 10.73
CA GLY A 97 12.41 -11.71 10.12
C GLY A 97 13.48 -11.24 9.15
N PHE A 98 14.31 -12.14 8.59
CA PHE A 98 15.31 -11.78 7.57
C PHE A 98 14.69 -11.54 6.20
N ILE A 99 13.52 -12.11 5.95
CA ILE A 99 12.66 -11.77 4.81
C ILE A 99 11.25 -11.44 5.29
N TYR A 100 10.52 -10.69 4.48
CA TYR A 100 9.11 -10.41 4.73
C TYR A 100 8.28 -10.62 3.46
N ILE A 101 7.20 -11.40 3.57
CA ILE A 101 6.27 -11.63 2.46
C ILE A 101 5.40 -10.39 2.27
N GLN A 102 5.53 -9.76 1.12
CA GLN A 102 4.89 -8.49 0.79
C GLN A 102 4.57 -8.50 -0.69
N SER A 103 3.40 -8.00 -1.07
CA SER A 103 3.06 -7.88 -2.49
C SER A 103 3.92 -6.82 -3.17
N LEU A 104 4.27 -7.05 -4.43
CA LEU A 104 5.09 -6.12 -5.21
C LEU A 104 4.48 -4.70 -5.23
N ALA A 105 3.17 -4.59 -5.44
CA ALA A 105 2.49 -3.30 -5.44
C ALA A 105 2.65 -2.55 -4.10
N SER A 106 2.65 -3.29 -2.99
CA SER A 106 2.82 -2.73 -1.65
C SER A 106 4.25 -2.23 -1.36
N MET A 107 5.23 -2.56 -2.19
CA MET A 107 6.61 -2.09 -2.03
C MET A 107 6.83 -0.70 -2.64
N VAL A 108 5.95 -0.27 -3.55
CA VAL A 108 6.09 0.97 -4.30
C VAL A 108 5.89 2.23 -3.43
N PRO A 109 4.89 2.32 -2.52
CA PRO A 109 4.68 3.56 -1.77
C PRO A 109 5.89 3.98 -0.91
N PRO A 110 6.57 3.10 -0.16
CA PRO A 110 7.81 3.46 0.53
C PRO A 110 8.93 3.88 -0.42
N LEU A 111 9.07 3.24 -1.58
CA LEU A 111 10.07 3.63 -2.61
C LEU A 111 9.82 5.04 -3.14
N VAL A 112 8.55 5.40 -3.33
CA VAL A 112 8.14 6.73 -3.80
C VAL A 112 8.30 7.79 -2.71
N LEU A 113 7.99 7.44 -1.46
CA LEU A 113 8.16 8.35 -0.32
C LEU A 113 9.64 8.63 -0.04
N ASN A 114 10.48 7.60 -0.20
CA ASN A 114 11.93 7.63 -0.07
C ASN A 114 12.41 8.32 1.23
N PRO A 115 11.99 7.84 2.42
CA PRO A 115 12.54 8.33 3.67
C PRO A 115 14.03 8.00 3.78
N VAL A 116 14.80 8.92 4.35
CA VAL A 116 16.25 8.79 4.52
C VAL A 116 16.63 8.79 6.01
N PRO A 117 17.84 8.33 6.38
CA PRO A 117 18.33 8.44 7.74
C PRO A 117 18.18 9.87 8.30
N GLY A 118 17.60 9.98 9.50
CA GLY A 118 17.39 11.25 10.21
C GLY A 118 16.01 11.88 9.99
N ASP A 119 15.22 11.40 9.01
CA ASP A 119 13.84 11.86 8.81
C ASP A 119 12.96 11.52 10.02
N LYS A 120 11.93 12.36 10.26
CA LYS A 120 10.77 12.01 11.07
C LYS A 120 9.64 11.53 10.17
N VAL A 121 9.23 10.29 10.34
CA VAL A 121 8.32 9.58 9.43
C VAL A 121 7.07 9.10 10.16
N LEU A 122 5.90 9.30 9.55
CA LEU A 122 4.62 8.78 10.03
C LEU A 122 4.02 7.77 9.05
N ASP A 123 3.71 6.56 9.51
CA ASP A 123 2.83 5.61 8.83
C ASP A 123 1.45 5.60 9.51
N LEU A 124 0.48 6.31 8.92
CA LEU A 124 -0.78 6.62 9.62
C LEU A 124 -1.76 5.44 9.67
N THR A 125 -1.60 4.46 8.77
CA THR A 125 -2.45 3.27 8.64
C THR A 125 -1.59 2.03 8.42
N ALA A 126 -0.66 1.83 9.34
CA ALA A 126 0.53 1.00 9.21
C ALA A 126 0.27 -0.51 9.11
N ALA A 127 -0.81 -1.02 9.72
CA ALA A 127 -0.92 -2.45 9.89
C ALA A 127 -1.12 -3.20 8.55
N PRO A 128 -0.48 -4.37 8.35
CA PRO A 128 0.24 -5.16 9.35
C PRO A 128 1.75 -4.83 9.47
N GLY A 129 2.24 -3.73 8.90
CA GLY A 129 3.61 -3.26 9.09
C GLY A 129 4.56 -3.49 7.91
N SER A 130 4.06 -4.02 6.78
CA SER A 130 4.90 -4.30 5.61
C SER A 130 5.63 -3.07 5.06
N LYS A 131 4.95 -1.92 5.03
CA LYS A 131 5.48 -0.65 4.54
C LYS A 131 6.31 0.05 5.63
N THR A 132 5.85 -0.01 6.88
CA THR A 132 6.57 0.46 8.06
C THR A 132 7.97 -0.15 8.16
N SER A 133 8.11 -1.48 8.07
CA SER A 133 9.41 -2.14 8.14
C SER A 133 10.29 -1.86 6.93
N GLN A 134 9.69 -1.57 5.77
CA GLN A 134 10.43 -1.15 4.59
C GLN A 134 10.98 0.27 4.75
N MET A 135 10.21 1.19 5.32
CA MET A 135 10.68 2.54 5.63
C MET A 135 11.78 2.52 6.68
N ALA A 136 11.64 1.73 7.75
CA ALA A 136 12.69 1.55 8.75
C ALA A 136 14.01 1.05 8.14
N ALA A 137 13.93 0.16 7.14
CA ALA A 137 15.10 -0.32 6.39
C ALA A 137 15.77 0.79 5.57
N PHE A 138 15.00 1.66 4.91
CA PHE A 138 15.55 2.81 4.16
C PHE A 138 16.19 3.85 5.08
N MET A 139 15.59 4.08 6.24
CA MET A 139 16.12 4.96 7.28
C MET A 139 17.34 4.39 8.01
N LYS A 140 17.70 3.11 7.77
CA LYS A 140 18.80 2.41 8.44
C LYS A 140 18.72 2.49 9.97
N LYS A 141 17.50 2.46 10.52
CA LYS A 141 17.22 2.72 11.95
C LYS A 141 17.90 3.99 12.46
N ASN A 142 17.72 5.11 11.76
CA ASN A 142 18.17 6.42 12.20
C ASN A 142 17.10 7.47 11.91
N GLY A 143 16.75 8.28 12.91
CA GLY A 143 15.60 9.19 12.88
C GLY A 143 14.43 8.66 13.72
N GLU A 144 13.22 9.12 13.39
CA GLU A 144 11.99 8.79 14.12
C GLU A 144 10.95 8.16 13.19
N LEU A 145 10.34 7.06 13.61
CA LEU A 145 9.25 6.41 12.89
C LEU A 145 8.05 6.14 13.82
N VAL A 146 6.92 6.80 13.52
CA VAL A 146 5.66 6.58 14.21
C VAL A 146 4.75 5.73 13.34
N ALA A 147 4.31 4.59 13.85
CA ALA A 147 3.41 3.67 13.16
C ALA A 147 2.06 3.56 13.87
N ASN A 148 0.99 3.92 13.17
CA ASN A 148 -0.37 3.99 13.71
C ASN A 148 -1.33 3.03 12.98
N ASP A 149 -2.18 2.31 13.71
CA ASP A 149 -3.38 1.70 13.12
C ASP A 149 -4.51 1.61 14.15
N LEU A 150 -5.66 2.19 13.82
CA LEU A 150 -6.83 2.23 14.71
C LEU A 150 -7.44 0.83 14.97
N ASN A 151 -7.25 -0.14 14.08
CA ASN A 151 -7.89 -1.44 14.24
C ASN A 151 -7.09 -2.30 15.22
N LYS A 152 -7.62 -2.51 16.43
CA LYS A 152 -7.00 -3.31 17.49
C LYS A 152 -6.39 -4.65 17.03
N VAL A 153 -7.13 -5.45 16.26
CA VAL A 153 -6.64 -6.77 15.81
C VAL A 153 -5.46 -6.62 14.84
N ARG A 154 -5.52 -5.65 13.93
CA ARG A 154 -4.44 -5.37 12.98
C ARG A 154 -3.25 -4.71 13.69
N PHE A 155 -3.49 -3.86 14.69
CA PHE A 155 -2.46 -3.23 15.51
C PHE A 155 -1.59 -4.26 16.25
N PHE A 156 -2.19 -5.28 16.88
CA PHE A 156 -1.37 -6.31 17.54
C PHE A 156 -0.55 -7.15 16.55
N ARG A 157 -1.03 -7.34 15.31
CA ARG A 157 -0.21 -7.95 14.24
C ARG A 157 0.93 -7.05 13.79
N LEU A 158 0.67 -5.74 13.67
CA LEU A 158 1.71 -4.75 13.42
C LEU A 158 2.78 -4.83 14.51
N LYS A 159 2.39 -4.76 15.80
CA LYS A 159 3.31 -4.86 16.94
C LYS A 159 4.20 -6.10 16.85
N ALA A 160 3.61 -7.28 16.72
CA ALA A 160 4.35 -8.54 16.62
C ALA A 160 5.31 -8.55 15.40
N ASN A 161 4.88 -8.01 14.26
CA ASN A 161 5.75 -7.92 13.09
C ASN A 161 6.91 -6.92 13.29
N MET A 162 6.71 -5.81 14.00
CA MET A 162 7.79 -4.84 14.29
C MET A 162 8.82 -5.39 15.27
N GLU A 163 8.42 -6.31 16.14
CA GLU A 163 9.32 -7.10 17.00
C GLU A 163 10.15 -8.06 16.14
N ILE A 164 9.49 -8.97 15.41
CA ILE A 164 10.15 -9.98 14.56
C ILE A 164 11.08 -9.34 13.52
N LEU A 165 10.71 -8.20 12.94
CA LEU A 165 11.50 -7.53 11.92
C LEU A 165 12.60 -6.62 12.48
N GLY A 166 12.71 -6.47 13.81
CA GLY A 166 13.76 -5.69 14.47
C GLY A 166 13.58 -4.18 14.38
N VAL A 167 12.39 -3.73 13.96
CA VAL A 167 12.04 -2.31 13.88
C VAL A 167 11.89 -1.70 15.27
N SER A 168 11.33 -2.47 16.22
CA SER A 168 11.11 -2.04 17.60
C SER A 168 12.29 -2.26 18.54
N GLU A 169 13.36 -2.90 18.07
CA GLU A 169 14.57 -3.09 18.87
C GLU A 169 15.27 -1.73 19.07
N PRO A 170 15.64 -1.38 20.32
CA PRO A 170 16.39 -0.16 20.60
C PRO A 170 17.67 -0.08 19.78
N PHE A 171 17.97 1.10 19.24
CA PHE A 171 19.19 1.38 18.50
C PHE A 171 19.56 2.84 18.67
N GLU A 172 20.85 3.17 18.69
CA GLU A 172 21.29 4.54 18.88
C GLU A 172 20.83 5.43 17.71
N GLY A 173 20.18 6.54 18.05
CA GLY A 173 19.59 7.45 17.05
C GLY A 173 18.32 6.93 16.38
N TRP A 174 17.70 5.86 16.90
CA TRP A 174 16.41 5.34 16.43
C TRP A 174 15.31 5.53 17.46
N ASP A 175 14.26 6.24 17.08
CA ASP A 175 13.06 6.39 17.90
C ASP A 175 11.84 5.80 17.19
N PHE A 176 11.25 4.75 17.75
CA PHE A 176 10.14 4.03 17.14
C PHE A 176 8.93 3.96 18.06
N HIS A 177 7.80 4.48 17.57
CA HIS A 177 6.55 4.54 18.34
C HIS A 177 5.43 3.76 17.67
N LEU A 178 4.73 2.95 18.46
CA LEU A 178 3.47 2.31 18.06
C LEU A 178 2.30 3.03 18.69
N ARG A 179 1.36 3.49 17.85
CA ARG A 179 0.13 4.18 18.29
C ARG A 179 -1.11 3.44 17.77
N MET A 180 -2.18 3.46 18.56
CA MET A 180 -3.47 2.85 18.21
C MET A 180 -4.57 3.90 18.34
N GLU A 181 -4.44 4.96 17.57
CA GLU A 181 -5.28 6.15 17.66
C GLU A 181 -6.07 6.40 16.37
N ASP A 182 -7.17 7.15 16.48
CA ASP A 182 -7.80 7.70 15.30
C ASP A 182 -6.85 8.71 14.65
N ALA A 183 -6.78 8.67 13.31
CA ALA A 183 -5.87 9.52 12.55
C ALA A 183 -6.04 11.01 12.90
N SER A 184 -7.28 11.47 13.08
CA SER A 184 -7.56 12.88 13.39
C SER A 184 -7.21 13.28 14.82
N VAL A 185 -7.10 12.31 15.73
CA VAL A 185 -6.67 12.54 17.11
C VAL A 185 -5.15 12.54 17.18
N LEU A 186 -4.49 11.53 16.60
CA LEU A 186 -3.03 11.45 16.62
C LEU A 186 -2.38 12.72 16.04
N THR A 187 -2.92 13.24 14.94
CA THR A 187 -2.28 14.34 14.21
C THR A 187 -2.46 15.70 14.87
N THR A 188 -3.22 15.82 15.96
CA THR A 188 -3.23 17.05 16.79
C THR A 188 -1.98 17.15 17.66
N GLU A 189 -1.43 16.02 18.11
CA GLU A 189 -0.16 15.96 18.86
C GLU A 189 1.05 16.26 17.95
N TYR A 190 0.94 15.94 16.66
CA TYR A 190 2.03 16.02 15.69
C TYR A 190 1.79 17.05 14.58
N ALA A 191 1.14 18.18 14.89
CA ALA A 191 0.91 19.23 13.90
C ALA A 191 2.23 19.72 13.29
N GLU A 192 2.33 19.71 11.96
CA GLU A 192 3.51 20.12 11.19
C GLU A 192 4.84 19.56 11.76
N TYR A 193 4.87 18.27 12.07
CA TYR A 193 6.00 17.64 12.76
C TYR A 193 6.83 16.69 11.89
N PHE A 194 6.19 15.98 10.95
CA PHE A 194 6.86 14.95 10.16
C PHE A 194 7.43 15.51 8.86
N ASP A 195 8.62 15.01 8.49
CA ASP A 195 9.26 15.31 7.20
C ASP A 195 8.63 14.45 6.09
N LYS A 196 8.22 13.23 6.46
CA LYS A 196 7.57 12.26 5.56
C LYS A 196 6.30 11.66 6.18
N VAL A 197 5.24 11.54 5.38
CA VAL A 197 3.99 10.87 5.80
C VAL A 197 3.56 9.83 4.77
N LEU A 198 3.31 8.60 5.20
CA LEU A 198 2.75 7.54 4.38
C LEU A 198 1.27 7.29 4.75
N LEU A 199 0.41 7.34 3.74
CA LEU A 199 -1.02 7.09 3.83
C LEU A 199 -1.43 5.94 2.90
N ASP A 200 -1.15 4.69 3.31
CA ASP A 200 -1.70 3.50 2.63
C ASP A 200 -3.11 3.18 3.16
N VAL A 201 -4.08 3.95 2.69
CA VAL A 201 -5.37 4.07 3.36
C VAL A 201 -6.26 2.83 3.16
N PRO A 202 -7.12 2.48 4.14
CA PRO A 202 -8.13 1.44 3.98
C PRO A 202 -9.03 1.73 2.76
N CYS A 203 -9.11 0.79 1.84
CA CYS A 203 -9.84 0.93 0.58
C CYS A 203 -10.69 -0.29 0.23
N SER A 204 -11.44 -0.22 -0.86
CA SER A 204 -12.30 -1.31 -1.33
C SER A 204 -11.52 -2.55 -1.75
N GLY A 205 -10.22 -2.42 -2.05
CA GLY A 205 -9.30 -3.52 -2.28
C GLY A 205 -9.55 -4.30 -3.56
N GLU A 206 -10.13 -3.65 -4.58
CA GLU A 206 -10.51 -4.26 -5.86
C GLU A 206 -9.35 -5.01 -6.55
N ALA A 207 -8.12 -4.51 -6.41
CA ALA A 207 -6.96 -5.14 -7.05
C ALA A 207 -6.55 -6.49 -6.44
N ARG A 208 -7.16 -6.89 -5.30
CA ARG A 208 -6.94 -8.18 -4.63
C ARG A 208 -8.02 -9.20 -4.93
N PHE A 209 -8.91 -8.93 -5.88
CA PHE A 209 -9.93 -9.90 -6.28
C PHE A 209 -9.27 -11.09 -6.98
N ILE A 210 -9.78 -12.27 -6.68
CA ILE A 210 -9.38 -13.52 -7.31
C ILE A 210 -10.65 -14.15 -7.85
N GLU A 211 -10.79 -14.20 -9.17
CA GLU A 211 -11.89 -14.84 -9.85
C GLU A 211 -12.01 -16.31 -9.41
N GLY A 212 -13.25 -16.77 -9.19
CA GLY A 212 -13.50 -18.09 -8.62
C GLY A 212 -13.33 -18.17 -7.09
N TYR A 213 -12.91 -17.09 -6.41
CA TYR A 213 -12.86 -17.00 -4.95
C TYR A 213 -13.83 -15.92 -4.41
N PRO A 214 -15.14 -16.25 -4.24
CA PRO A 214 -16.20 -15.32 -3.87
C PRO A 214 -15.96 -14.46 -2.63
N LYS A 215 -15.16 -14.93 -1.67
CA LYS A 215 -14.84 -14.16 -0.45
C LYS A 215 -14.00 -12.91 -0.75
N SER A 216 -13.25 -12.88 -1.86
CA SER A 216 -12.43 -11.72 -2.24
C SER A 216 -13.27 -10.52 -2.72
N TYR A 217 -14.36 -10.76 -3.45
CA TYR A 217 -15.20 -9.71 -4.05
C TYR A 217 -16.65 -9.68 -3.53
N GLY A 218 -17.08 -10.65 -2.73
CA GLY A 218 -18.48 -10.82 -2.36
C GLY A 218 -19.07 -9.74 -1.45
N TYR A 219 -18.21 -8.92 -0.83
CA TYR A 219 -18.61 -7.75 -0.02
C TYR A 219 -18.39 -6.41 -0.74
N TRP A 220 -18.06 -6.46 -2.02
CA TRP A 220 -17.87 -5.27 -2.84
C TRP A 220 -19.21 -4.63 -3.18
N SER A 221 -19.24 -3.29 -3.17
CA SER A 221 -20.36 -2.50 -3.66
C SER A 221 -19.92 -1.05 -3.86
N GLU A 222 -20.56 -0.34 -4.78
CA GLU A 222 -20.30 1.08 -5.01
C GLU A 222 -20.63 1.94 -3.78
N LYS A 223 -21.60 1.53 -2.97
CA LYS A 223 -21.89 2.17 -1.67
C LYS A 223 -20.68 2.10 -0.74
N LYS A 224 -19.98 0.96 -0.70
CA LYS A 224 -18.76 0.78 0.11
C LYS A 224 -17.61 1.62 -0.42
N ILE A 225 -17.40 1.67 -1.74
CA ILE A 225 -16.42 2.57 -2.39
C ILE A 225 -16.65 4.01 -1.94
N LYS A 226 -17.89 4.50 -2.06
CA LYS A 226 -18.25 5.87 -1.67
C LYS A 226 -17.99 6.14 -0.19
N ALA A 227 -18.39 5.22 0.69
CA ALA A 227 -18.19 5.35 2.13
C ALA A 227 -16.69 5.39 2.51
N LEU A 228 -15.88 4.53 1.90
CA LEU A 228 -14.44 4.50 2.10
C LEU A 228 -13.78 5.79 1.58
N GLY A 229 -14.18 6.28 0.41
CA GLY A 229 -13.70 7.57 -0.11
C GLY A 229 -13.91 8.74 0.87
N TYR A 230 -15.04 8.80 1.59
CA TYR A 230 -15.23 9.83 2.61
C TYR A 230 -14.28 9.67 3.81
N ARG A 231 -14.03 8.44 4.24
CA ARG A 231 -13.08 8.17 5.33
C ARG A 231 -11.65 8.51 4.91
N GLN A 232 -11.25 8.11 3.71
CA GLN A 232 -9.93 8.40 3.14
C GLN A 232 -9.67 9.89 3.05
N GLN A 233 -10.69 10.70 2.70
CA GLN A 233 -10.55 12.16 2.70
C GLN A 233 -10.14 12.71 4.06
N LYS A 234 -10.74 12.20 5.16
CA LYS A 234 -10.39 12.63 6.53
C LYS A 234 -8.96 12.23 6.88
N ILE A 235 -8.56 11.01 6.56
CA ILE A 235 -7.19 10.51 6.80
C ILE A 235 -6.19 11.34 5.99
N LEU A 236 -6.49 11.66 4.74
CA LEU A 236 -5.66 12.51 3.87
C LEU A 236 -5.42 13.89 4.48
N PHE A 237 -6.46 14.55 5.00
CA PHE A 237 -6.30 15.83 5.69
C PHE A 237 -5.57 15.71 7.04
N SER A 238 -5.69 14.58 7.74
CA SER A 238 -4.96 14.35 9.00
C SER A 238 -3.46 14.18 8.72
N GLY A 239 -3.10 13.36 7.72
CA GLY A 239 -1.71 13.23 7.28
C GLY A 239 -1.12 14.56 6.80
N TRP A 240 -1.92 15.36 6.08
CA TRP A 240 -1.52 16.69 5.65
C TRP A 240 -1.25 17.67 6.80
N SER A 241 -2.07 17.66 7.85
CA SER A 241 -1.86 18.54 9.00
C SER A 241 -0.60 18.16 9.79
N ALA A 242 -0.23 16.89 9.80
CA ALA A 242 0.96 16.41 10.49
C ALA A 242 2.26 16.63 9.70
N LEU A 243 2.15 16.91 8.40
CA LEU A 243 3.29 17.14 7.52
C LEU A 243 3.81 18.58 7.66
N LYS A 244 5.13 18.72 7.84
CA LYS A 244 5.83 20.01 7.81
C LYS A 244 5.74 20.66 6.42
N LYS A 245 5.87 21.99 6.38
CA LYS A 245 6.22 22.69 5.14
C LYS A 245 7.58 22.20 4.63
N GLY A 246 7.70 22.03 3.32
CA GLY A 246 8.84 21.37 2.66
C GLY A 246 8.82 19.83 2.76
N GLY A 247 7.96 19.24 3.59
CA GLY A 247 7.81 17.79 3.71
C GLY A 247 7.06 17.17 2.53
N SER A 248 7.13 15.84 2.42
CA SER A 248 6.41 15.08 1.38
C SER A 248 5.56 13.96 1.97
N MET A 249 4.37 13.76 1.40
CA MET A 249 3.43 12.71 1.75
C MET A 249 3.13 11.81 0.56
N VAL A 250 2.99 10.51 0.79
CA VAL A 250 2.51 9.55 -0.21
C VAL A 250 1.13 9.03 0.18
N TYR A 251 0.15 9.26 -0.69
CA TYR A 251 -1.17 8.64 -0.62
C TYR A 251 -1.22 7.42 -1.53
N SER A 252 -1.69 6.29 -1.03
CA SER A 252 -1.82 5.09 -1.85
C SER A 252 -3.00 4.19 -1.51
N THR A 253 -3.44 3.41 -2.49
CA THR A 253 -4.50 2.41 -2.33
C THR A 253 -4.26 1.16 -3.20
N CYS A 254 -4.83 0.03 -2.77
CA CYS A 254 -4.95 -1.20 -3.58
C CYS A 254 -6.31 -1.32 -4.30
N THR A 255 -6.93 -0.20 -4.66
CA THR A 255 -8.20 -0.19 -5.41
C THR A 255 -8.05 0.46 -6.78
N LEU A 256 -8.92 0.07 -7.71
CA LEU A 256 -8.95 0.60 -9.07
C LEU A 256 -9.96 1.76 -9.19
N ALA A 257 -10.85 1.92 -8.21
CA ALA A 257 -11.92 2.91 -8.18
C ALA A 257 -11.40 4.37 -8.16
N PRO A 258 -11.72 5.19 -9.17
CA PRO A 258 -11.35 6.61 -9.18
C PRO A 258 -11.92 7.40 -7.99
N GLU A 259 -13.08 7.00 -7.45
CA GLU A 259 -13.69 7.64 -6.28
C GLU A 259 -12.79 7.63 -5.03
N GLU A 260 -11.92 6.62 -4.90
CA GLU A 260 -10.96 6.42 -3.81
C GLU A 260 -9.54 6.88 -4.17
N ASN A 261 -9.30 7.20 -5.44
CA ASN A 261 -7.99 7.57 -5.98
C ASN A 261 -8.00 9.04 -6.45
N GLU A 262 -8.09 9.29 -7.75
CA GLU A 262 -8.00 10.63 -8.34
C GLU A 262 -9.05 11.59 -7.83
N VAL A 263 -10.27 11.12 -7.55
CA VAL A 263 -11.31 11.98 -6.99
C VAL A 263 -10.94 12.46 -5.59
N ARG A 264 -10.19 11.66 -4.80
CA ARG A 264 -9.70 12.08 -3.48
C ARG A 264 -8.59 13.11 -3.60
N ILE A 265 -7.64 12.86 -4.51
CA ILE A 265 -6.54 13.78 -4.78
C ILE A 265 -7.05 15.11 -5.34
N SER A 266 -7.97 15.09 -6.31
CA SER A 266 -8.60 16.29 -6.86
C SER A 266 -9.27 17.11 -5.76
N LYS A 267 -10.15 16.50 -4.96
CA LYS A 267 -10.85 17.21 -3.87
C LYS A 267 -9.93 17.75 -2.79
N PHE A 268 -8.82 17.07 -2.56
CA PHE A 268 -7.79 17.53 -1.65
C PHE A 268 -7.12 18.79 -2.21
N LEU A 269 -6.66 18.75 -3.46
CA LEU A 269 -6.02 19.87 -4.15
C LEU A 269 -6.96 21.08 -4.27
N ASP A 270 -8.23 20.85 -4.63
CA ASP A 270 -9.24 21.92 -4.72
C ASP A 270 -9.44 22.66 -3.38
N ARG A 271 -9.12 22.01 -2.25
CA ARG A 271 -9.28 22.58 -0.90
C ARG A 271 -8.02 23.22 -0.35
N VAL A 272 -6.84 22.65 -0.61
CA VAL A 272 -5.55 23.18 -0.10
C VAL A 272 -4.89 24.16 -1.07
N GLY A 273 -5.36 24.21 -2.33
CA GLY A 273 -4.86 25.13 -3.34
C GLY A 273 -3.36 24.96 -3.60
N GLU A 274 -2.65 26.08 -3.66
CA GLU A 274 -1.24 26.14 -4.03
C GLU A 274 -0.28 25.64 -2.96
N GLU A 275 -0.76 25.39 -1.73
CA GLU A 275 0.04 24.80 -0.65
C GLU A 275 0.48 23.36 -0.97
N ALA A 276 -0.21 22.67 -1.88
CA ALA A 276 0.12 21.32 -2.30
C ALA A 276 0.56 21.24 -3.76
N MET A 277 1.57 20.42 -4.01
CA MET A 277 2.06 20.10 -5.34
C MET A 277 2.15 18.59 -5.51
N ILE A 278 1.65 18.07 -6.65
CA ILE A 278 1.86 16.66 -6.99
C ILE A 278 3.20 16.51 -7.70
N GLU A 279 4.03 15.61 -7.18
CA GLU A 279 5.26 15.19 -7.84
C GLU A 279 4.98 14.07 -8.84
N SER A 280 5.55 14.19 -10.04
CA SER A 280 5.49 13.13 -11.05
C SER A 280 6.27 11.91 -10.58
N ILE A 281 5.63 10.75 -10.62
CA ILE A 281 6.23 9.49 -10.18
C ILE A 281 6.67 8.69 -11.41
N SER A 282 7.90 8.19 -11.40
CA SER A 282 8.38 7.23 -12.40
C SER A 282 9.13 6.09 -11.72
N VAL A 283 8.65 4.87 -11.92
CA VAL A 283 9.33 3.64 -11.48
C VAL A 283 9.54 2.78 -12.72
N LYS A 284 10.78 2.77 -13.22
CA LYS A 284 11.14 2.03 -14.44
C LYS A 284 10.80 0.55 -14.26
N GLY A 285 10.20 -0.08 -15.27
CA GLY A 285 9.85 -1.52 -15.23
C GLY A 285 8.45 -1.85 -14.73
N LEU A 286 7.67 -0.86 -14.26
CA LEU A 286 6.24 -1.04 -13.99
C LEU A 286 5.39 -0.76 -15.24
N LYS A 287 4.37 -1.59 -15.47
CA LYS A 287 3.30 -1.26 -16.41
C LYS A 287 2.34 -0.27 -15.75
N VAL A 288 2.05 0.82 -16.44
CA VAL A 288 1.26 1.93 -15.89
C VAL A 288 0.12 2.31 -16.82
N ALA A 289 -0.98 2.79 -16.23
CA ALA A 289 -2.09 3.38 -16.96
C ALA A 289 -2.05 4.91 -16.82
N LYS A 290 -2.67 5.60 -17.78
CA LYS A 290 -2.96 7.02 -17.62
C LYS A 290 -3.90 7.22 -16.42
N PRO A 291 -3.69 8.22 -15.56
CA PRO A 291 -4.65 8.60 -14.54
C PRO A 291 -6.00 8.97 -15.15
N VAL A 292 -7.07 8.75 -14.41
CA VAL A 292 -8.42 9.18 -14.80
C VAL A 292 -8.51 10.68 -14.60
N MET A 293 -8.76 11.43 -15.68
CA MET A 293 -8.86 12.90 -15.65
C MET A 293 -10.30 13.42 -15.64
N GLU A 294 -11.27 12.54 -15.91
CA GLU A 294 -12.69 12.83 -15.84
C GLU A 294 -13.43 11.61 -15.28
N TRP A 295 -14.32 11.82 -14.32
CA TRP A 295 -15.10 10.73 -13.74
C TRP A 295 -16.53 11.16 -13.44
N LYS A 296 -17.51 10.43 -14.01
CA LYS A 296 -18.95 10.73 -13.87
C LYS A 296 -19.24 12.20 -14.23
N GLU A 297 -18.82 12.60 -15.44
CA GLU A 297 -19.03 13.94 -16.03
C GLU A 297 -18.34 15.09 -15.27
N LYS A 298 -17.41 14.77 -14.37
CA LYS A 298 -16.64 15.77 -13.62
C LYS A 298 -15.18 15.71 -14.02
N LYS A 299 -14.68 16.81 -14.58
CA LYS A 299 -13.25 17.03 -14.79
C LYS A 299 -12.54 17.12 -13.45
N LEU A 300 -11.40 16.45 -13.35
CA LEU A 300 -10.58 16.42 -12.14
C LEU A 300 -9.42 17.42 -12.25
N HIS A 301 -8.86 17.79 -11.10
CA HIS A 301 -7.78 18.76 -11.01
C HIS A 301 -6.60 18.36 -11.91
N LYS A 302 -6.03 19.32 -12.66
CA LYS A 302 -4.99 19.04 -13.68
C LYS A 302 -3.77 18.29 -13.16
N GLU A 303 -3.35 18.55 -11.92
CA GLU A 303 -2.20 17.91 -11.28
C GLU A 303 -2.40 16.40 -11.03
N VAL A 304 -3.64 15.90 -11.06
CA VAL A 304 -3.94 14.47 -11.00
C VAL A 304 -3.21 13.68 -12.10
N ALA A 305 -2.92 14.32 -13.25
CA ALA A 305 -2.17 13.71 -14.35
C ALA A 305 -0.77 13.22 -13.95
N LYS A 306 -0.21 13.71 -12.83
CA LYS A 306 1.12 13.33 -12.31
C LYS A 306 1.10 12.13 -11.37
N THR A 307 -0.09 11.65 -11.00
CA THR A 307 -0.26 10.47 -10.14
C THR A 307 0.05 9.17 -10.90
N LEU A 308 0.30 8.09 -10.17
CA LEU A 308 0.68 6.80 -10.72
C LEU A 308 -0.47 5.80 -10.57
N ARG A 309 -0.89 5.21 -11.69
CA ARG A 309 -1.68 3.97 -11.71
C ARG A 309 -0.82 2.81 -12.18
N ILE A 310 -0.58 1.85 -11.29
CA ILE A 310 0.04 0.57 -11.66
C ILE A 310 -1.03 -0.30 -12.29
N LEU A 311 -0.78 -0.77 -13.52
CA LEU A 311 -1.63 -1.76 -14.17
C LEU A 311 -1.36 -3.14 -13.56
N PRO A 312 -2.42 -3.89 -13.20
CA PRO A 312 -2.22 -5.26 -12.74
C PRO A 312 -1.62 -6.12 -13.86
N THR A 313 -0.82 -7.10 -13.47
CA THR A 313 -0.30 -8.17 -14.35
C THR A 313 -0.46 -9.51 -13.64
N ASN A 314 0.01 -10.61 -14.20
CA ASN A 314 -0.02 -11.90 -13.50
C ASN A 314 0.89 -11.94 -12.26
N GLN A 315 1.79 -10.96 -12.07
CA GLN A 315 2.75 -10.93 -10.96
C GLN A 315 2.49 -9.80 -9.94
N ILE A 316 1.90 -8.68 -10.36
CA ILE A 316 1.69 -7.49 -9.52
C ILE A 316 0.21 -7.08 -9.54
N GLU A 317 -0.30 -6.63 -8.39
CA GLU A 317 -1.65 -6.07 -8.28
C GLU A 317 -1.72 -4.65 -8.85
N GLY A 318 -2.92 -4.25 -9.27
CA GLY A 318 -3.18 -2.85 -9.59
C GLY A 318 -3.09 -1.99 -8.34
N PHE A 319 -2.60 -0.77 -8.50
CA PHE A 319 -2.34 0.11 -7.35
C PHE A 319 -2.39 1.58 -7.78
N PHE A 320 -2.66 2.45 -6.82
CA PHE A 320 -2.61 3.89 -7.02
C PHE A 320 -1.62 4.54 -6.04
N VAL A 321 -0.83 5.48 -6.53
CA VAL A 321 0.14 6.24 -5.72
C VAL A 321 0.12 7.71 -6.14
N ALA A 322 0.06 8.62 -5.18
CA ALA A 322 0.24 10.05 -5.37
C ALA A 322 1.28 10.57 -4.37
N LYS A 323 2.31 11.26 -4.86
CA LYS A 323 3.31 11.94 -4.03
C LYS A 323 2.99 13.41 -4.00
N ILE A 324 2.84 13.96 -2.81
CA ILE A 324 2.37 15.31 -2.54
C ILE A 324 3.42 16.02 -1.70
N THR A 325 3.85 17.20 -2.12
CA THR A 325 4.78 18.03 -1.35
C THR A 325 4.07 19.27 -0.83
N LYS A 326 4.34 19.62 0.42
CA LYS A 326 3.80 20.80 1.10
C LYS A 326 4.74 21.97 0.91
N ARG A 327 4.22 23.07 0.36
CA ARG A 327 4.99 24.29 0.07
C ARG A 327 5.11 25.21 1.28
#